data_AF-A0AB39F775-F1
#
_entry.id   AF-A0AB39F775-F1
#
_cell.length_a   1.000
_cell.length_b   1.000
_cell.length_c   1.000
_cell.angle_alpha   90.00
_cell.angle_beta   90.00
_cell.angle_gamma   90.00
#
_symmetry.space_group_name_H-M   'P 1'
#
loop_
_entity.id
_entity.type
_entity.pdbx_description
1 polymer ?
#
loop_
_entity_poly.entity_id
_entity_poly.type
_entity_poly.pdbx_seq_one_letter_code
_entity_poly.pdbx_strand_id
1 'polypeptide(L)'
;MRDFQGDNDVNLEIQNTLEDDSRHLFVLMNNGVTVVADSIQKTGDRFTLEGYQVVNGCQTSNVLFRNQDKLKKVQIPFKLIVSQDGAVKNKIIKATNRQTTVKPEELTSLTDFQKSLEDYYEAGEGDSKLYYERRSQQFRATTGIEKIRIVTIPNQIRAFASMFLGLSHQASRYYGSLLNSIESKIFVADHPPVAYYASALALYRLESLFRRKALDTKYRPFKYHLLPIARIVAAGKTAERMNSNKFEKYCEKVVSAFKDEKSAAKAFSGAADVVDSVLDGNYGRDKAKDAALFSTAVAGFTKA
;
A
#
# COMPACT_ATOMS: atom_id res chain seq x y z
N MET A 1 -11.15 12.31 -24.57
CA MET A 1 -9.71 12.63 -24.56
C MET A 1 -9.32 12.77 -23.10
N ARG A 2 -8.20 12.19 -22.65
CA ARG A 2 -7.65 12.53 -21.33
C ARG A 2 -6.78 13.75 -21.55
N ASP A 3 -7.18 14.90 -21.02
CA ASP A 3 -6.38 16.12 -21.05
C ASP A 3 -5.13 15.96 -20.17
N PHE A 4 -4.09 16.72 -20.49
CA PHE A 4 -2.86 16.77 -19.71
C PHE A 4 -3.16 17.25 -18.28
N GLN A 5 -2.86 16.41 -17.28
CA GLN A 5 -3.28 16.64 -15.89
C GLN A 5 -2.35 17.54 -15.07
N GLY A 6 -1.61 18.47 -15.69
CA GLY A 6 -0.66 19.34 -14.96
C GLY A 6 0.59 18.58 -14.49
N ASP A 7 1.32 19.10 -13.50
CA ASP A 7 2.44 18.37 -12.89
C ASP A 7 1.88 17.34 -11.90
N ASN A 8 1.97 16.06 -12.29
CA ASN A 8 1.64 14.91 -11.45
C ASN A 8 2.87 14.00 -11.35
N ASP A 9 2.88 13.06 -10.40
CA ASP A 9 4.05 12.22 -10.11
C ASP A 9 4.60 11.50 -11.34
N VAL A 10 3.70 11.03 -12.22
CA VAL A 10 4.08 10.40 -13.50
C VAL A 10 4.82 11.38 -14.42
N ASN A 11 4.34 12.62 -14.54
CA ASN A 11 5.01 13.63 -15.37
C ASN A 11 6.38 14.03 -14.79
N LEU A 12 6.50 14.08 -13.46
CA LEU A 12 7.77 14.30 -12.76
C LEU A 12 8.74 13.14 -12.96
N GLU A 13 8.31 11.89 -12.86
CA GLU A 13 9.14 10.71 -13.14
C GLU A 13 9.68 10.71 -14.58
N ILE A 14 8.81 11.00 -15.57
CA ILE A 14 9.22 11.12 -16.97
C ILE A 14 10.24 12.24 -17.13
N GLN A 15 10.04 13.39 -16.49
CA GLN A 15 10.98 14.50 -16.54
C GLN A 15 12.32 14.16 -15.88
N ASN A 16 12.31 13.53 -14.71
CA ASN A 16 13.53 13.11 -13.99
C ASN A 16 14.37 12.14 -14.84
N THR A 17 13.71 11.25 -15.59
CA THR A 17 14.40 10.34 -16.53
C THR A 17 15.13 11.10 -17.65
N LEU A 18 14.72 12.33 -17.98
CA LEU A 18 15.44 13.19 -18.94
C LEU A 18 16.64 13.91 -18.33
N GLU A 19 16.71 14.08 -17.01
CA GLU A 19 17.69 14.94 -16.34
C GLU A 19 18.88 14.17 -15.75
N ASP A 20 18.74 12.86 -15.55
CA ASP A 20 19.72 11.99 -14.87
C ASP A 20 20.66 11.23 -15.84
N ASP A 21 21.72 10.59 -15.32
CA ASP A 21 22.63 9.67 -16.06
C ASP A 21 21.86 8.50 -16.73
N SER A 22 20.65 8.27 -16.23
CA SER A 22 19.66 7.30 -16.70
C SER A 22 18.99 7.67 -18.05
N ARG A 23 19.32 8.81 -18.69
CA ARG A 23 18.69 9.26 -19.97
C ARG A 23 18.72 8.20 -21.08
N HIS A 24 19.76 7.38 -21.15
CA HIS A 24 19.87 6.30 -22.12
C HIS A 24 18.81 5.20 -21.92
N LEU A 25 18.22 5.09 -20.73
CA LEU A 25 17.13 4.18 -20.38
C LEU A 25 15.75 4.77 -20.63
N PHE A 26 15.64 6.02 -21.14
CA PHE A 26 14.35 6.68 -21.36
C PHE A 26 13.39 5.83 -22.21
N VAL A 27 13.93 5.12 -23.21
CA VAL A 27 13.16 4.21 -24.06
C VAL A 27 12.54 3.03 -23.29
N LEU A 28 13.13 2.63 -22.17
CA LEU A 28 12.68 1.50 -21.34
C LEU A 28 11.74 1.95 -20.22
N MET A 29 11.90 3.17 -19.72
CA MET A 29 11.17 3.71 -18.56
C MET A 29 9.87 4.43 -18.94
N ASN A 30 9.57 4.55 -20.24
CA ASN A 30 8.40 5.24 -20.75
C ASN A 30 7.54 4.30 -21.60
N ASN A 31 6.21 4.40 -21.43
CA ASN A 31 5.24 3.69 -22.28
C ASN A 31 5.21 4.21 -23.73
N GLY A 32 5.91 5.31 -24.01
CA GLY A 32 6.09 5.84 -25.35
C GLY A 32 4.82 6.47 -25.94
N VAL A 33 4.66 6.34 -27.25
CA VAL A 33 3.53 6.90 -28.01
C VAL A 33 2.89 5.80 -28.85
N THR A 34 1.58 5.66 -28.75
CA THR A 34 0.80 4.77 -29.63
C THR A 34 -0.06 5.60 -30.57
N VAL A 35 0.11 5.37 -31.87
CA VAL A 35 -0.63 6.03 -32.94
C VAL A 35 -1.42 4.99 -33.72
N VAL A 36 -2.68 5.31 -34.00
CA VAL A 36 -3.54 4.55 -34.91
C VAL A 36 -3.73 5.38 -36.18
N ALA A 37 -3.60 4.80 -37.36
CA ALA A 37 -3.73 5.50 -38.64
C ALA A 37 -4.55 4.69 -39.66
N ASP A 38 -5.06 5.38 -40.68
CA ASP A 38 -5.83 4.78 -41.76
C ASP A 38 -4.92 4.18 -42.83
N SER A 39 -3.84 4.89 -43.14
CA SER A 39 -2.83 4.47 -44.11
C SER A 39 -1.42 4.85 -43.62
N ILE A 40 -0.43 4.15 -44.15
CA ILE A 40 1.00 4.45 -43.96
C ILE A 40 1.70 4.36 -45.31
N GLN A 41 2.56 5.33 -45.60
CA GLN A 41 3.54 5.25 -46.67
C GLN A 41 4.93 5.30 -46.04
N LYS A 42 5.79 4.34 -46.40
CA LYS A 42 7.16 4.26 -45.90
C LYS A 42 8.14 4.60 -47.01
N THR A 43 9.07 5.51 -46.74
CA THR A 43 10.21 5.83 -47.61
C THR A 43 11.48 5.85 -46.78
N GLY A 44 12.26 4.76 -46.85
CA GLY A 44 13.39 4.55 -45.95
C GLY A 44 12.91 4.53 -44.50
N ASP A 45 13.46 5.42 -43.67
CA ASP A 45 13.09 5.58 -42.26
C ASP A 45 12.03 6.66 -42.02
N ARG A 46 11.45 7.22 -43.10
CA ARG A 46 10.36 8.21 -43.02
C ARG A 46 9.02 7.51 -43.23
N PHE A 47 8.07 7.82 -42.35
CA PHE A 47 6.70 7.33 -42.42
C PHE A 47 5.74 8.51 -42.57
N THR A 48 4.91 8.47 -43.60
CA THR A 48 3.81 9.42 -43.81
C THR A 48 2.52 8.73 -43.42
N LEU A 49 1.75 9.34 -42.52
CA LEU A 49 0.51 8.79 -41.98
C LEU A 49 -0.68 9.64 -42.43
N GLU A 50 -1.78 8.99 -42.83
CA GLU A 50 -3.04 9.67 -43.10
C GLU A 50 -4.12 9.19 -42.12
N GLY A 51 -5.05 10.07 -41.76
CA GLY A 51 -6.14 9.76 -40.84
C GLY A 51 -5.67 9.30 -39.46
N TYR A 52 -4.55 9.83 -38.96
CA TYR A 52 -3.94 9.34 -37.73
C TYR A 52 -4.54 9.95 -36.46
N GLN A 53 -4.47 9.19 -35.36
CA GLN A 53 -4.85 9.60 -34.02
C GLN A 53 -3.87 9.03 -33.00
N VAL A 54 -3.41 9.88 -32.07
CA VAL A 54 -2.61 9.45 -30.92
C VAL A 54 -3.55 8.92 -29.83
N VAL A 55 -3.40 7.64 -29.46
CA VAL A 55 -4.30 6.94 -28.53
C VAL A 55 -3.66 6.65 -27.17
N ASN A 56 -2.34 6.81 -27.06
CA ASN A 56 -1.55 6.79 -25.82
C ASN A 56 -0.30 7.67 -26.02
N GLY A 57 0.15 8.34 -24.96
CA GLY A 57 1.36 9.17 -24.98
C GLY A 57 1.11 10.65 -24.66
N CYS A 58 -0.08 11.06 -24.20
CA CYS A 58 -0.35 12.47 -23.87
C CYS A 58 0.63 13.05 -22.84
N GLN A 59 0.96 12.29 -21.80
CA GLN A 59 1.96 12.67 -20.79
C GLN A 59 3.37 12.72 -21.38
N THR A 60 3.83 11.63 -21.98
CA THR A 60 5.14 11.51 -22.65
C THR A 60 5.36 12.66 -23.64
N SER A 61 4.42 12.90 -24.56
CA SER A 61 4.53 13.94 -25.58
C SER A 61 4.59 15.34 -24.99
N ASN A 62 3.81 15.65 -23.95
CA ASN A 62 3.86 16.97 -23.32
C ASN A 62 5.14 17.20 -22.52
N VAL A 63 5.63 16.19 -21.79
CA VAL A 63 6.90 16.33 -21.06
C VAL A 63 8.06 16.49 -22.04
N LEU A 64 8.08 15.74 -23.15
CA LEU A 64 9.07 15.91 -24.21
C LEU A 64 8.98 17.30 -24.85
N PHE A 65 7.78 17.79 -25.18
CA PHE A 65 7.58 19.12 -25.76
C PHE A 65 8.11 20.23 -24.85
N ARG A 66 7.84 20.15 -23.54
CA ARG A 66 8.36 21.10 -22.53
C ARG A 66 9.88 21.04 -22.37
N ASN A 67 10.49 19.90 -22.65
CA ASN A 67 11.94 19.66 -22.50
C ASN A 67 12.65 19.52 -23.86
N GLN A 68 12.14 20.16 -24.93
CA GLN A 68 12.65 20.03 -26.29
C GLN A 68 14.16 20.28 -26.42
N ASP A 69 14.71 21.19 -25.62
CA ASP A 69 16.15 21.52 -25.61
C ASP A 69 17.02 20.38 -25.05
N LYS A 70 16.43 19.41 -24.33
CA LYS A 70 17.12 18.30 -23.66
C LYS A 70 17.00 16.96 -24.39
N LEU A 71 16.36 16.91 -25.57
CA LEU A 71 15.99 15.64 -26.24
C LEU A 71 17.09 14.97 -27.07
N LYS A 72 18.33 15.49 -27.04
CA LYS A 72 19.43 14.92 -27.82
C LYS A 72 19.71 13.47 -27.39
N LYS A 73 19.64 12.53 -28.35
CA LYS A 73 19.80 11.07 -28.17
C LYS A 73 18.72 10.38 -27.31
N VAL A 74 17.58 11.04 -27.07
CA VAL A 74 16.43 10.41 -26.40
C VAL A 74 15.67 9.57 -27.43
N GLN A 75 15.38 8.32 -27.08
CA GLN A 75 14.55 7.42 -27.88
C GLN A 75 13.29 7.07 -27.10
N ILE A 76 12.18 6.84 -27.80
CA ILE A 76 10.91 6.42 -27.22
C ILE A 76 10.37 5.18 -27.91
N PRO A 77 9.65 4.30 -27.19
CA PRO A 77 8.83 3.29 -27.84
C PRO A 77 7.77 3.98 -28.68
N PHE A 78 7.71 3.63 -29.96
CA PHE A 78 6.68 4.12 -30.87
C PHE A 78 5.92 2.92 -31.42
N LYS A 79 4.62 2.86 -31.14
CA LYS A 79 3.74 1.81 -31.66
C LYS A 79 2.80 2.42 -32.68
N LEU A 80 2.95 2.02 -33.93
CA LEU A 80 2.08 2.42 -35.02
C LEU A 80 1.15 1.26 -35.40
N ILE A 81 -0.15 1.51 -35.42
CA ILE A 81 -1.16 0.53 -35.81
C ILE A 81 -1.95 1.09 -36.99
N VAL A 82 -1.96 0.38 -38.11
CA VAL A 82 -2.66 0.80 -39.32
C VAL A 82 -3.85 -0.11 -39.56
N SER A 83 -5.04 0.48 -39.69
CA SER A 83 -6.25 -0.27 -39.99
C SER A 83 -7.29 0.62 -40.67
N GLN A 84 -7.84 0.14 -41.78
CA GLN A 84 -8.95 0.79 -42.46
C GLN A 84 -10.31 0.48 -41.80
N ASP A 85 -10.37 -0.52 -40.91
CA ASP A 85 -11.59 -0.90 -40.20
C ASP A 85 -11.83 0.01 -38.98
N GLY A 86 -12.86 0.85 -39.08
CA GLY A 86 -13.30 1.75 -38.01
C GLY A 86 -13.67 1.05 -36.70
N ALA A 87 -14.22 -0.17 -36.74
CA ALA A 87 -14.56 -0.94 -35.56
C ALA A 87 -13.30 -1.46 -34.85
N VAL A 88 -12.29 -1.90 -35.60
CA VAL A 88 -10.99 -2.32 -35.06
C VAL A 88 -10.26 -1.14 -34.42
N LYS A 89 -10.21 0.02 -35.09
CA LYS A 89 -9.64 1.26 -34.52
C LYS A 89 -10.31 1.62 -33.19
N ASN A 90 -11.63 1.61 -33.15
CA ASN A 90 -12.39 1.90 -31.92
C ASN A 90 -12.14 0.89 -30.79
N LYS A 91 -11.99 -0.39 -31.10
CA LYS A 91 -11.63 -1.42 -30.10
C LYS A 91 -10.23 -1.17 -29.53
N ILE A 92 -9.26 -0.85 -30.38
CA ILE A 92 -7.89 -0.53 -29.96
C ILE A 92 -7.89 0.73 -29.07
N ILE A 93 -8.54 1.82 -29.50
CA ILE A 93 -8.66 3.06 -28.72
C ILE A 93 -9.24 2.76 -27.34
N LYS A 94 -10.31 1.95 -27.26
CA LYS A 94 -10.94 1.57 -25.99
C LYS A 94 -10.02 0.71 -25.14
N ALA A 95 -9.36 -0.30 -25.69
CA ALA A 95 -8.47 -1.19 -24.94
C ALA A 95 -7.26 -0.44 -24.37
N THR A 96 -6.63 0.42 -25.18
CA THR A 96 -5.45 1.21 -24.78
C THR A 96 -5.80 2.25 -23.71
N ASN A 97 -6.96 2.90 -23.78
CA ASN A 97 -7.42 3.85 -22.75
C ASN A 97 -7.97 3.19 -21.48
N ARG A 98 -8.31 1.89 -21.54
CA ARG A 98 -8.86 1.11 -20.43
C ARG A 98 -7.82 0.30 -19.67
N GLN A 99 -6.53 0.36 -20.03
CA GLN A 99 -5.50 -0.22 -19.18
C GLN A 99 -5.61 0.41 -17.79
N THR A 100 -5.84 -0.46 -16.80
CA THR A 100 -6.10 -0.10 -15.42
C THR A 100 -4.99 0.83 -14.93
N THR A 101 -5.35 1.92 -14.27
CA THR A 101 -4.37 2.75 -13.58
C THR A 101 -3.57 1.85 -12.63
N VAL A 102 -2.26 1.74 -12.85
CA VAL A 102 -1.35 1.07 -11.92
C VAL A 102 -1.50 1.82 -10.60
N LYS A 103 -1.93 1.12 -9.56
CA LYS A 103 -2.10 1.77 -8.26
C LYS A 103 -0.72 2.05 -7.67
N PRO A 104 -0.52 3.14 -6.91
CA PRO A 104 0.72 3.35 -6.16
C PRO A 104 1.12 2.15 -5.30
N GLU A 105 0.14 1.38 -4.81
CA GLU A 105 0.33 0.11 -4.10
C GLU A 105 1.07 -0.96 -4.94
N GLU A 106 0.77 -1.05 -6.23
CA GLU A 106 1.43 -2.00 -7.15
C GLU A 106 2.88 -1.59 -7.43
N LEU A 107 3.17 -0.29 -7.49
CA LEU A 107 4.55 0.21 -7.56
C LEU A 107 5.31 0.01 -6.24
N THR A 108 4.65 0.26 -5.11
CA THR A 108 5.21 0.03 -3.77
C THR A 108 5.63 -1.43 -3.60
N SER A 109 4.83 -2.37 -4.14
CA SER A 109 5.08 -3.82 -4.12
C SER A 109 6.41 -4.25 -4.76
N LEU A 110 7.03 -3.38 -5.56
CA LEU A 110 8.29 -3.66 -6.25
C LEU A 110 9.54 -3.29 -5.45
N THR A 111 9.39 -2.61 -4.30
CA THR A 111 10.53 -2.19 -3.48
C THR A 111 11.22 -3.39 -2.80
N ASP A 112 12.53 -3.29 -2.57
CA ASP A 112 13.31 -4.31 -1.86
C ASP A 112 12.78 -4.57 -0.44
N PHE A 113 12.26 -3.53 0.21
CA PHE A 113 11.61 -3.65 1.50
C PHE A 113 10.43 -4.64 1.45
N GLN A 114 9.57 -4.55 0.44
CA GLN A 114 8.41 -5.44 0.31
C GLN A 114 8.82 -6.90 0.10
N LYS A 115 9.92 -7.13 -0.62
CA LYS A 115 10.49 -8.45 -0.80
C LYS A 115 11.07 -8.99 0.52
N SER A 116 11.86 -8.19 1.24
CA SER A 116 12.37 -8.56 2.56
C SER A 116 11.24 -8.86 3.56
N LEU A 117 10.14 -8.10 3.50
CA LEU A 117 8.96 -8.35 4.32
C LEU A 117 8.28 -9.68 3.95
N GLU A 118 8.14 -9.98 2.66
CA GLU A 118 7.63 -11.26 2.17
C GLU A 118 8.48 -12.43 2.68
N ASP A 119 9.81 -12.36 2.53
CA ASP A 119 10.76 -13.37 3.02
C ASP A 119 10.63 -13.58 4.55
N TYR A 120 10.44 -12.50 5.32
CA TYR A 120 10.21 -12.57 6.76
C TYR A 120 8.93 -13.35 7.12
N TYR A 121 7.84 -13.14 6.38
CA TYR A 121 6.60 -13.89 6.58
C TYR A 121 6.77 -15.36 6.16
N GLU A 122 7.52 -15.63 5.09
CA GLU A 122 7.82 -16.97 4.61
C GLU A 122 8.64 -17.80 5.62
N ALA A 123 9.50 -17.17 6.41
CA ALA A 123 10.24 -17.82 7.49
C ALA A 123 9.39 -18.19 8.72
N GLY A 124 8.18 -17.64 8.86
CA GLY A 124 7.28 -17.99 9.97
C GLY A 124 6.79 -19.44 9.90
N GLU A 125 6.42 -20.03 11.03
CA GLU A 125 5.91 -21.39 11.14
C GLU A 125 4.73 -21.51 12.13
N GLY A 126 4.06 -22.66 12.10
CA GLY A 126 3.02 -23.06 13.05
C GLY A 126 1.77 -22.19 13.02
N ASP A 127 1.11 -22.07 14.16
CA ASP A 127 -0.16 -21.33 14.27
C ASP A 127 0.01 -19.81 14.06
N SER A 128 1.22 -19.28 14.20
CA SER A 128 1.54 -17.88 13.88
C SER A 128 1.85 -17.63 12.40
N LYS A 129 1.78 -18.66 11.54
CA LYS A 129 2.04 -18.50 10.10
C LYS A 129 1.00 -17.58 9.46
N LEU A 130 1.50 -16.51 8.85
CA LEU A 130 0.77 -15.58 8.00
C LEU A 130 1.42 -15.52 6.63
N TYR A 131 0.67 -15.03 5.65
CA TYR A 131 1.10 -14.92 4.26
C TYR A 131 0.97 -13.48 3.81
N TYR A 132 2.09 -12.82 3.54
CA TYR A 132 2.08 -11.45 3.08
C TYR A 132 1.78 -11.39 1.58
N GLU A 133 0.62 -10.84 1.21
CA GLU A 133 0.20 -10.70 -0.18
C GLU A 133 0.76 -9.39 -0.75
N ARG A 134 2.00 -9.47 -1.24
CA ARG A 134 2.70 -8.36 -1.88
C ARG A 134 2.06 -8.00 -3.22
N ARG A 135 1.59 -9.00 -4.00
CA ARG A 135 0.87 -8.78 -5.26
C ARG A 135 -0.59 -9.20 -5.13
N SER A 136 -1.49 -8.39 -5.70
CA SER A 136 -2.92 -8.68 -5.69
C SER A 136 -3.21 -10.10 -6.20
N GLN A 137 -3.92 -10.90 -5.38
CA GLN A 137 -4.33 -12.28 -5.69
C GLN A 137 -3.19 -13.30 -5.78
N GLN A 138 -2.01 -13.01 -5.22
CA GLN A 138 -0.85 -13.90 -5.22
C GLN A 138 -1.16 -15.29 -4.67
N PHE A 139 -2.03 -15.40 -3.67
CA PHE A 139 -2.40 -16.68 -3.04
C PHE A 139 -3.76 -17.22 -3.50
N ARG A 140 -4.38 -16.64 -4.53
CA ARG A 140 -5.75 -17.01 -4.95
C ARG A 140 -5.87 -18.46 -5.41
N ALA A 141 -4.84 -19.00 -6.04
CA ALA A 141 -4.80 -20.37 -6.56
C ALA A 141 -4.19 -21.38 -5.57
N THR A 142 -3.66 -20.92 -4.43
CA THR A 142 -2.98 -21.77 -3.46
C THR A 142 -4.00 -22.47 -2.57
N THR A 143 -4.01 -23.80 -2.59
CA THR A 143 -4.86 -24.62 -1.71
C THR A 143 -4.25 -24.72 -0.31
N GLY A 144 -5.09 -24.93 0.71
CA GLY A 144 -4.63 -25.10 2.09
C GLY A 144 -4.33 -23.81 2.88
N ILE A 145 -4.38 -22.63 2.25
CA ILE A 145 -4.22 -21.35 2.94
C ILE A 145 -5.58 -20.80 3.40
N GLU A 146 -5.72 -20.58 4.70
CA GLU A 146 -6.89 -19.91 5.26
C GLU A 146 -6.86 -18.41 4.92
N LYS A 147 -7.96 -17.87 4.37
CA LYS A 147 -8.03 -16.45 3.95
C LYS A 147 -7.69 -15.45 5.07
N ILE A 148 -8.02 -15.77 6.32
CA ILE A 148 -7.74 -14.92 7.48
C ILE A 148 -6.23 -14.80 7.77
N ARG A 149 -5.39 -15.72 7.26
CA ARG A 149 -3.94 -15.69 7.39
C ARG A 149 -3.25 -14.85 6.31
N ILE A 150 -4.00 -14.40 5.29
CA ILE A 150 -3.47 -13.58 4.20
C ILE A 150 -3.50 -12.11 4.62
N VAL A 151 -2.32 -11.48 4.62
CA VAL A 151 -2.12 -10.08 4.97
C VAL A 151 -1.87 -9.29 3.69
N THR A 152 -2.88 -8.55 3.24
CA THR A 152 -2.77 -7.68 2.07
C THR A 152 -2.04 -6.38 2.41
N ILE A 153 -1.45 -5.70 1.42
CA ILE A 153 -0.83 -4.37 1.59
C ILE A 153 -1.78 -3.40 2.35
N PRO A 154 -3.08 -3.27 2.00
CA PRO A 154 -3.98 -2.40 2.74
C PRO A 154 -4.17 -2.76 4.22
N ASN A 155 -4.22 -4.06 4.54
CA ASN A 155 -4.35 -4.51 5.92
C ASN A 155 -3.05 -4.29 6.69
N GLN A 156 -1.90 -4.51 6.07
CA GLN A 156 -0.59 -4.22 6.64
C GLN A 156 -0.45 -2.73 6.98
N ILE A 157 -0.85 -1.86 6.06
CA ILE A 157 -0.85 -0.40 6.25
C ILE A 157 -1.73 -0.01 7.44
N ARG A 158 -2.99 -0.47 7.47
CA ARG A 158 -3.90 -0.14 8.58
C ARG A 158 -3.40 -0.66 9.91
N ALA A 159 -2.87 -1.88 9.95
CA ALA A 159 -2.35 -2.48 11.17
C ALA A 159 -1.15 -1.70 11.70
N PHE A 160 -0.16 -1.42 10.84
CA PHE A 160 1.05 -0.70 11.21
C PHE A 160 0.76 0.75 11.61
N ALA A 161 -0.03 1.48 10.80
CA ALA A 161 -0.37 2.87 11.09
C ALA A 161 -1.14 3.04 12.40
N SER A 162 -2.03 2.08 12.70
CA SER A 162 -2.75 2.07 13.97
C SER A 162 -1.82 1.74 15.14
N MET A 163 -1.05 0.65 15.02
CA MET A 163 -0.26 0.13 16.13
C MET A 163 0.93 1.02 16.48
N PHE A 164 1.63 1.57 15.49
CA PHE A 164 2.91 2.26 15.68
C PHE A 164 2.89 3.76 15.36
N LEU A 165 1.96 4.24 14.52
CA LEU A 165 1.87 5.67 14.16
C LEU A 165 0.74 6.42 14.89
N GLY A 166 -0.08 5.74 15.70
CA GLY A 166 -1.18 6.37 16.45
C GLY A 166 -2.36 6.82 15.58
N LEU A 167 -2.48 6.29 14.37
CA LEU A 167 -3.50 6.70 13.38
C LEU A 167 -4.74 5.79 13.38
N SER A 168 -5.09 5.22 14.53
CA SER A 168 -6.23 4.30 14.70
C SER A 168 -7.56 4.89 14.22
N HIS A 169 -7.77 6.19 14.42
CA HIS A 169 -8.98 6.91 13.98
C HIS A 169 -9.09 7.05 12.45
N GLN A 170 -7.96 7.04 11.73
CA GLN A 170 -7.91 7.14 10.26
C GLN A 170 -8.02 5.77 9.58
N ALA A 171 -7.49 4.72 10.22
CA ALA A 171 -7.49 3.36 9.69
C ALA A 171 -8.90 2.81 9.35
N SER A 172 -9.93 3.31 10.03
CA SER A 172 -11.34 2.93 9.81
C SER A 172 -12.09 3.73 8.73
N ARG A 173 -11.58 4.89 8.26
CA ARG A 173 -12.35 5.84 7.42
C ARG A 173 -12.12 5.65 5.92
N TYR A 174 -10.99 6.13 5.42
CA TYR A 174 -10.67 6.19 4.00
C TYR A 174 -9.21 5.85 3.78
N TYR A 175 -9.00 4.73 3.09
CA TYR A 175 -7.68 4.21 2.82
C TYR A 175 -6.78 5.22 2.09
N GLY A 176 -7.32 5.98 1.12
CA GLY A 176 -6.56 7.03 0.42
C GLY A 176 -6.07 8.16 1.34
N SER A 177 -6.92 8.66 2.24
CA SER A 177 -6.49 9.71 3.19
C SER A 177 -5.44 9.22 4.19
N LEU A 178 -5.50 7.94 4.57
CA LEU A 178 -4.49 7.32 5.42
C LEU A 178 -3.17 7.19 4.66
N LEU A 179 -3.21 6.75 3.39
CA LEU A 179 -2.01 6.57 2.59
C LEU A 179 -1.24 7.90 2.45
N ASN A 180 -1.95 8.99 2.14
CA ASN A 180 -1.35 10.32 2.03
C ASN A 180 -0.72 10.82 3.34
N SER A 181 -1.23 10.38 4.51
CA SER A 181 -0.70 10.84 5.81
C SER A 181 0.52 10.05 6.31
N ILE A 182 0.83 8.92 5.67
CA ILE A 182 1.87 7.98 6.09
C ILE A 182 2.88 7.61 5.01
N GLU A 183 2.77 8.14 3.79
CA GLU A 183 3.57 7.73 2.62
C GLU A 183 5.08 7.68 2.91
N SER A 184 5.62 8.65 3.66
CA SER A 184 7.03 8.70 4.07
C SER A 184 7.34 8.05 5.43
N LYS A 185 6.35 7.44 6.07
CA LYS A 185 6.43 6.87 7.44
C LYS A 185 6.21 5.35 7.47
N ILE A 186 5.96 4.74 6.32
CA ILE A 186 5.68 3.32 6.19
C ILE A 186 6.52 2.71 5.06
N PHE A 187 6.87 1.44 5.20
CA PHE A 187 7.77 0.71 4.29
C PHE A 187 9.12 1.40 4.07
N VAL A 188 9.61 2.08 5.11
CA VAL A 188 10.93 2.72 5.11
C VAL A 188 12.02 1.65 5.18
N ALA A 189 13.08 1.81 4.40
CA ALA A 189 14.13 0.80 4.20
C ALA A 189 14.83 0.34 5.48
N ASP A 190 14.94 1.20 6.49
CA ASP A 190 15.60 0.92 7.77
C ASP A 190 14.63 0.45 8.87
N HIS A 191 13.34 0.31 8.57
CA HIS A 191 12.40 -0.28 9.52
C HIS A 191 12.60 -1.80 9.61
N PRO A 192 12.51 -2.38 10.81
CA PRO A 192 12.65 -3.83 10.95
C PRO A 192 11.35 -4.54 10.49
N PRO A 193 11.43 -5.59 9.63
CA PRO A 193 10.26 -6.34 9.17
C PRO A 193 9.39 -6.91 10.30
N VAL A 194 10.00 -7.23 11.45
CA VAL A 194 9.29 -7.70 12.65
C VAL A 194 8.23 -6.72 13.14
N ALA A 195 8.38 -5.41 12.94
CA ALA A 195 7.36 -4.42 13.34
C ALA A 195 6.07 -4.57 12.51
N TYR A 196 6.22 -4.79 11.20
CA TYR A 196 5.10 -5.01 10.29
C TYR A 196 4.41 -6.33 10.60
N TYR A 197 5.20 -7.39 10.77
CA TYR A 197 4.69 -8.70 11.16
C TYR A 197 3.98 -8.67 12.52
N ALA A 198 4.53 -7.99 13.54
CA ALA A 198 3.90 -7.83 14.85
C ALA A 198 2.51 -7.20 14.75
N SER A 199 2.38 -6.13 13.96
CA SER A 199 1.09 -5.45 13.78
C SER A 199 0.06 -6.33 13.06
N ALA A 200 0.49 -7.10 12.07
CA ALA A 200 -0.39 -7.99 11.33
C ALA A 200 -0.79 -9.23 12.15
N LEU A 201 0.15 -9.80 12.91
CA LEU A 201 -0.12 -10.91 13.84
C LEU A 201 -1.15 -10.52 14.88
N ALA A 202 -1.02 -9.33 15.47
CA ALA A 202 -2.00 -8.81 16.40
C ALA A 202 -3.38 -8.63 15.74
N LEU A 203 -3.45 -8.09 14.53
CA LEU A 203 -4.71 -7.95 13.79
C LEU A 203 -5.34 -9.31 13.48
N TYR A 204 -4.56 -10.29 13.04
CA TYR A 204 -5.00 -11.66 12.82
C TYR A 204 -5.59 -12.27 14.10
N ARG A 205 -4.88 -12.14 15.24
CA ARG A 205 -5.37 -12.64 16.53
C ARG A 205 -6.67 -11.97 16.95
N LEU A 206 -6.77 -10.65 16.78
CA LEU A 206 -7.96 -9.89 17.10
C LEU A 206 -9.16 -10.32 16.24
N GLU A 207 -8.97 -10.46 14.92
CA GLU A 207 -10.04 -10.93 14.03
C GLU A 207 -10.44 -12.37 14.34
N SER A 208 -9.48 -13.21 14.72
CA SER A 208 -9.76 -14.55 15.21
C SER A 208 -10.63 -14.50 16.47
N LEU A 209 -10.25 -13.73 17.52
CA LEU A 209 -11.06 -13.55 18.74
C LEU A 209 -12.51 -13.12 18.44
N PHE A 210 -12.70 -12.18 17.51
CA PHE A 210 -14.03 -11.76 17.07
C PHE A 210 -14.79 -12.86 16.31
N ARG A 211 -14.11 -13.76 15.60
CA ARG A 211 -14.73 -14.87 14.86
C ARG A 211 -15.22 -15.98 15.80
N ARG A 212 -14.42 -16.30 16.84
CA ARG A 212 -14.76 -17.30 17.88
C ARG A 212 -15.61 -16.74 19.03
N LYS A 213 -16.04 -15.47 18.94
CA LYS A 213 -16.83 -14.77 19.97
C LYS A 213 -16.15 -14.72 21.34
N ALA A 214 -14.82 -14.78 21.37
CA ALA A 214 -14.03 -14.61 22.59
C ALA A 214 -13.86 -13.13 22.98
N LEU A 215 -14.22 -12.20 22.06
CA LEU A 215 -14.30 -10.77 22.31
C LEU A 215 -15.63 -10.24 21.78
N ASP A 216 -16.29 -9.37 22.55
CA ASP A 216 -17.62 -8.85 22.21
C ASP A 216 -17.59 -8.08 20.89
N THR A 217 -18.64 -8.25 20.08
CA THR A 217 -18.80 -7.57 18.80
C THR A 217 -18.92 -6.05 18.90
N LYS A 218 -19.30 -5.50 20.09
CA LYS A 218 -19.34 -4.05 20.36
C LYS A 218 -17.98 -3.37 20.11
N TYR A 219 -16.87 -4.11 20.22
CA TYR A 219 -15.53 -3.58 19.99
C TYR A 219 -15.08 -3.61 18.53
N ARG A 220 -15.81 -4.26 17.61
CA ARG A 220 -15.40 -4.37 16.19
C ARG A 220 -15.13 -3.01 15.52
N PRO A 221 -15.93 -1.95 15.74
CA PRO A 221 -15.63 -0.61 15.21
C PRO A 221 -14.30 -0.04 15.70
N PHE A 222 -13.84 -0.48 16.88
CA PHE A 222 -12.64 -0.01 17.56
C PHE A 222 -11.42 -0.91 17.34
N LYS A 223 -11.47 -1.86 16.40
CA LYS A 223 -10.40 -2.85 16.20
C LYS A 223 -9.01 -2.22 16.03
N TYR A 224 -8.95 -1.08 15.34
CA TYR A 224 -7.69 -0.34 15.14
C TYR A 224 -7.24 0.46 16.36
N HIS A 225 -8.14 0.80 17.28
CA HIS A 225 -7.77 1.36 18.59
C HIS A 225 -7.28 0.26 19.55
N LEU A 226 -7.84 -0.95 19.45
CA LEU A 226 -7.39 -2.08 20.27
C LEU A 226 -5.95 -2.51 19.98
N LEU A 227 -5.47 -2.39 18.73
CA LEU A 227 -4.11 -2.80 18.37
C LEU A 227 -3.00 -2.08 19.19
N PRO A 228 -2.90 -0.74 19.17
CA PRO A 228 -1.85 -0.06 19.93
C PRO A 228 -2.04 -0.16 21.45
N ILE A 229 -3.29 -0.28 21.93
CA ILE A 229 -3.58 -0.48 23.36
C ILE A 229 -3.10 -1.88 23.79
N ALA A 230 -3.48 -2.93 23.07
CA ALA A 230 -3.06 -4.30 23.36
C ALA A 230 -1.53 -4.46 23.27
N ARG A 231 -0.87 -3.77 22.34
CA ARG A 231 0.60 -3.68 22.29
C ARG A 231 1.18 -3.11 23.60
N ILE A 232 0.59 -2.03 24.14
CA ILE A 232 1.04 -1.44 25.41
C ILE A 232 0.77 -2.37 26.59
N VAL A 233 -0.39 -3.04 26.63
CA VAL A 233 -0.73 -4.04 27.66
C VAL A 233 0.28 -5.20 27.63
N ALA A 234 0.66 -5.68 26.44
CA ALA A 234 1.53 -6.82 26.28
C ALA A 234 3.02 -6.51 26.52
N ALA A 235 3.50 -5.37 26.02
CA ALA A 235 4.94 -5.09 25.94
C ALA A 235 5.38 -3.83 26.71
N GLY A 236 4.44 -2.98 27.15
CA GLY A 236 4.71 -1.67 27.72
C GLY A 236 4.77 -0.57 26.66
N LYS A 237 4.93 0.69 27.11
CA LYS A 237 5.18 1.83 26.21
C LYS A 237 6.60 1.75 25.66
N THR A 238 6.80 2.29 24.46
CA THR A 238 8.12 2.46 23.86
C THR A 238 8.25 3.89 23.34
N ALA A 239 9.43 4.47 23.51
CA ALA A 239 9.85 5.74 22.91
C ALA A 239 11.06 5.55 21.97
N GLU A 240 11.40 4.29 21.67
CA GLU A 240 12.55 3.94 20.84
C GLU A 240 12.29 4.32 19.38
N ARG A 241 13.36 4.75 18.69
CA ARG A 241 13.30 5.04 17.25
C ARG A 241 13.10 3.74 16.47
N MET A 242 12.27 3.78 15.42
CA MET A 242 11.87 2.58 14.68
C MET A 242 13.04 1.82 14.03
N ASN A 243 14.11 2.52 13.67
CA ASN A 243 15.30 1.94 13.07
C ASN A 243 16.36 1.46 14.08
N SER A 244 16.02 1.40 15.37
CA SER A 244 16.94 0.97 16.43
C SER A 244 16.79 -0.51 16.76
N ASN A 245 17.91 -1.17 17.09
CA ASN A 245 17.90 -2.55 17.60
C ASN A 245 17.04 -2.70 18.88
N LYS A 246 16.88 -1.63 19.67
CA LYS A 246 15.99 -1.63 20.84
C LYS A 246 14.52 -1.72 20.44
N PHE A 247 14.13 -1.01 19.38
CA PHE A 247 12.77 -1.10 18.84
C PHE A 247 12.51 -2.48 18.22
N GLU A 248 13.48 -3.04 17.51
CA GLU A 248 13.38 -4.41 16.99
C GLU A 248 13.13 -5.43 18.12
N LYS A 249 13.93 -5.41 19.19
CA LYS A 249 13.72 -6.25 20.38
C LYS A 249 12.37 -6.02 21.04
N TYR A 250 11.89 -4.78 21.06
CA TYR A 250 10.54 -4.48 21.54
C TYR A 250 9.47 -5.14 20.65
N CYS A 251 9.62 -5.09 19.33
CA CYS A 251 8.72 -5.76 18.39
C CYS A 251 8.75 -7.29 18.55
N GLU A 252 9.90 -7.90 18.80
CA GLU A 252 10.00 -9.33 19.12
C GLU A 252 9.22 -9.71 20.38
N LYS A 253 9.29 -8.88 21.43
CA LYS A 253 8.46 -9.04 22.64
C LYS A 253 6.97 -8.97 22.31
N VAL A 254 6.57 -8.03 21.47
CA VAL A 254 5.18 -7.91 20.98
C VAL A 254 4.76 -9.16 20.22
N VAL A 255 5.60 -9.65 19.30
CA VAL A 255 5.35 -10.90 18.56
C VAL A 255 5.19 -12.08 19.51
N SER A 256 6.08 -12.24 20.49
CA SER A 256 6.00 -13.31 21.48
C SER A 256 4.65 -13.32 22.21
N ALA A 257 4.16 -12.15 22.62
CA ALA A 257 2.86 -12.02 23.28
C ALA A 257 1.65 -12.36 22.40
N PHE A 258 1.73 -12.13 21.09
CA PHE A 258 0.65 -12.45 20.15
C PHE A 258 0.78 -13.82 19.46
N LYS A 259 1.94 -14.48 19.57
CA LYS A 259 2.12 -15.86 19.11
C LYS A 259 1.29 -16.84 19.93
N ASP A 260 1.26 -16.70 21.25
CA ASP A 260 0.41 -17.51 22.12
C ASP A 260 -1.03 -16.99 22.15
N GLU A 261 -2.00 -17.87 21.95
CA GLU A 261 -3.42 -17.50 21.89
C GLU A 261 -3.93 -16.97 23.24
N LYS A 262 -3.52 -17.57 24.35
CA LYS A 262 -3.98 -17.17 25.69
C LYS A 262 -3.44 -15.79 26.06
N SER A 263 -2.17 -15.56 25.77
CA SER A 263 -1.48 -14.29 25.98
C SER A 263 -2.09 -13.19 25.09
N ALA A 264 -2.37 -13.49 23.82
CA ALA A 264 -3.06 -12.58 22.92
C ALA A 264 -4.47 -12.22 23.43
N ALA A 265 -5.24 -13.21 23.87
CA ALA A 265 -6.57 -13.01 24.45
C ALA A 265 -6.51 -12.10 25.67
N LYS A 266 -5.58 -12.36 26.61
CA LYS A 266 -5.37 -11.52 27.80
C LYS A 266 -5.00 -10.08 27.43
N ALA A 267 -4.13 -9.89 26.44
CA ALA A 267 -3.74 -8.55 25.98
C ALA A 267 -4.94 -7.78 25.37
N PHE A 268 -5.78 -8.46 24.58
CA PHE A 268 -6.97 -7.84 23.99
C PHE A 268 -8.11 -7.63 24.98
N SER A 269 -8.28 -8.50 25.98
CA SER A 269 -9.20 -8.27 27.09
C SER A 269 -8.79 -7.03 27.89
N GLY A 270 -7.52 -6.91 28.28
CA GLY A 270 -7.04 -5.70 28.96
C GLY A 270 -7.17 -4.44 28.09
N ALA A 271 -6.98 -4.56 26.77
CA ALA A 271 -7.22 -3.45 25.86
C ALA A 271 -8.70 -3.05 25.78
N ALA A 272 -9.61 -4.03 25.84
CA ALA A 272 -11.05 -3.81 25.87
C ALA A 272 -11.49 -3.12 27.16
N ASP A 273 -10.95 -3.53 28.32
CA ASP A 273 -11.21 -2.88 29.62
C ASP A 273 -10.81 -1.39 29.59
N VAL A 274 -9.67 -1.08 28.97
CA VAL A 274 -9.23 0.31 28.80
C VAL A 274 -10.18 1.08 27.87
N VAL A 275 -10.64 0.48 26.76
CA VAL A 275 -11.61 1.11 25.88
C VAL A 275 -12.94 1.35 26.61
N ASP A 276 -13.42 0.39 27.41
CA ASP A 276 -14.63 0.53 28.21
C ASP A 276 -14.53 1.71 29.19
N SER A 277 -13.36 1.89 29.84
CA SER A 277 -13.11 3.01 30.76
C SER A 277 -13.14 4.39 30.08
N VAL A 278 -12.87 4.45 28.77
CA VAL A 278 -12.88 5.69 27.98
C VAL A 278 -14.26 5.97 27.37
N LEU A 279 -14.98 4.92 26.99
CA LEU A 279 -16.25 5.04 26.27
C LEU A 279 -17.49 5.14 27.16
N ASP A 280 -17.41 4.67 28.41
CA ASP A 280 -18.50 4.71 29.40
C ASP A 280 -19.85 4.22 28.82
N GLY A 281 -19.81 3.08 28.13
CA GLY A 281 -20.99 2.48 27.52
C GLY A 281 -21.35 2.98 26.11
N ASN A 282 -20.67 4.02 25.59
CA ASN A 282 -20.94 4.58 24.26
C ASN A 282 -20.03 3.97 23.16
N TYR A 283 -20.51 2.90 22.52
CA TYR A 283 -19.79 2.21 21.44
C TYR A 283 -20.18 2.68 20.02
N GLY A 284 -20.65 3.92 19.89
CA GLY A 284 -21.02 4.50 18.60
C GLY A 284 -19.86 4.46 17.59
N ARG A 285 -20.18 4.21 16.31
CA ARG A 285 -19.15 4.19 15.24
C ARG A 285 -18.49 5.55 15.03
N ASP A 286 -19.12 6.62 15.48
CA ASP A 286 -18.57 7.97 15.56
C ASP A 286 -17.43 8.05 16.59
N LYS A 287 -17.55 7.39 17.75
CA LYS A 287 -16.48 7.35 18.77
C LYS A 287 -15.23 6.63 18.27
N ALA A 288 -15.38 5.62 17.43
CA ALA A 288 -14.24 4.98 16.78
C ALA A 288 -13.44 5.93 15.86
N LYS A 289 -14.02 7.08 15.47
CA LYS A 289 -13.36 8.12 14.66
C LYS A 289 -12.71 9.21 15.50
N ASP A 290 -12.85 9.15 16.82
CA ASP A 290 -12.26 10.12 17.73
C ASP A 290 -10.73 9.90 17.81
N ALA A 291 -9.97 10.93 17.46
CA ALA A 291 -8.52 10.92 17.57
C ALA A 291 -8.05 10.91 19.03
N ALA A 292 -8.86 11.45 19.96
CA ALA A 292 -8.51 11.55 21.37
C ALA A 292 -8.63 10.22 22.11
N LEU A 293 -9.39 9.24 21.59
CA LEU A 293 -9.66 7.98 22.27
C LEU A 293 -8.36 7.26 22.66
N PHE A 294 -7.42 7.14 21.72
CA PHE A 294 -6.14 6.49 21.99
C PHE A 294 -5.30 7.27 23.00
N SER A 295 -5.19 8.59 22.88
CA SER A 295 -4.43 9.40 23.86
C SER A 295 -5.01 9.31 25.27
N THR A 296 -6.34 9.31 25.40
CA THR A 296 -7.03 9.17 26.69
C THR A 296 -6.80 7.78 27.29
N ALA A 297 -6.90 6.73 26.47
CA ALA A 297 -6.58 5.35 26.87
C ALA A 297 -5.13 5.23 27.38
N VAL A 298 -4.17 5.84 26.68
CA VAL A 298 -2.74 5.81 27.03
C VAL A 298 -2.42 6.58 28.31
N ALA A 299 -3.17 7.65 28.62
CA ALA A 299 -3.00 8.42 29.85
C ALA A 299 -3.33 7.60 31.10
N GLY A 300 -4.28 6.66 31.01
CA GLY A 300 -4.64 5.74 32.09
C GLY A 300 -3.49 4.83 32.54
N PHE A 301 -2.64 4.38 31.60
CA PHE A 301 -1.48 3.53 31.89
C PHE A 301 -0.35 4.23 32.68
N THR A 302 -0.41 5.55 32.84
CA THR A 302 0.59 6.33 33.60
C THR A 302 0.17 6.57 35.05
N LYS A 303 -1.05 6.19 35.43
CA LYS A 303 -1.61 6.35 36.78
C LYS A 303 -1.69 5.04 37.59
N ALA A 304 -1.15 3.94 37.07
CA ALA A 304 -1.17 2.61 37.69
C ALA A 304 0.24 2.14 38.03
#